data_AF-A0A7V9HML1-F1
#
_entry.id   AF-A0A7V9HML1-F1
#
_cell.length_a   1.000
_cell.length_b   1.000
_cell.length_c   1.000
_cell.angle_alpha   90.00
_cell.angle_beta   90.00
_cell.angle_gamma   90.00
#
_symmetry.space_group_name_H-M   'P 1'
#
loop_
_entity.id
_entity.type
_entity.pdbx_description
1 polymer ?
#
loop_
_entity_poly.entity_id
_entity_poly.type
_entity_poly.pdbx_seq_one_letter_code
_entity_poly.pdbx_strand_id
1 'polypeptide(L)'
;MTTLSTRQTAALVALFVLTSLAFIQLDNRRLLEPVKDIFSTVLSPVANGFSGLTAGANQSVVERELAAVKAERDTLAAEAARLRAENRELDQMRQQLRLQTDRPTWRLLQARVRNADPSGQQLMLSINKGSADQVRVGMAVVAQGQNYIGQVTEVWEHSAKVMLVIDASQRVGARLDSGA
;
A
#
# COMPACT_ATOMS: atom_id res chain seq x y z
N MET A 1 -64.66 25.26 42.31
CA MET A 1 -63.24 25.66 42.10
C MET A 1 -62.66 26.05 43.46
N THR A 2 -62.08 25.09 44.18
CA THR A 2 -61.51 25.32 45.51
C THR A 2 -60.09 25.85 45.36
N THR A 3 -59.90 27.15 45.56
CA THR A 3 -58.58 27.80 45.55
C THR A 3 -57.81 27.34 46.80
N LEU A 4 -57.05 26.25 46.66
CA LEU A 4 -56.13 25.78 47.69
C LEU A 4 -55.07 26.87 47.93
N SER A 5 -54.90 27.27 49.18
CA SER A 5 -53.87 28.26 49.56
C SER A 5 -52.48 27.74 49.16
N THR A 6 -51.55 28.63 48.81
CA THR A 6 -50.17 28.29 48.40
C THR A 6 -49.45 27.38 49.40
N ARG A 7 -49.84 27.44 50.68
CA ARG A 7 -49.32 26.57 51.74
C ARG A 7 -49.86 25.13 51.65
N GLN A 8 -51.10 24.95 51.22
CA GLN A 8 -51.73 23.63 51.04
C GLN A 8 -51.27 22.93 49.76
N THR A 9 -51.07 23.66 48.66
CA THR A 9 -50.48 23.10 47.44
C THR A 9 -49.02 22.71 47.66
N ALA A 10 -48.25 23.54 48.38
CA ALA A 10 -46.88 23.19 48.77
C ALA A 10 -46.83 21.93 49.66
N ALA A 11 -47.78 21.78 50.60
CA ALA A 11 -47.87 20.58 51.43
C ALA A 11 -48.23 19.32 50.62
N LEU A 12 -49.16 19.44 49.66
CA LEU A 12 -49.51 18.32 48.77
C LEU A 12 -48.35 17.93 47.84
N VAL A 13 -47.63 18.91 47.30
CA VAL A 13 -46.44 18.66 46.48
C VAL A 13 -45.35 18.01 47.33
N ALA A 14 -45.10 18.50 48.55
CA ALA A 14 -44.13 17.89 49.46
C ALA A 14 -44.50 16.45 49.82
N LEU A 15 -45.79 16.17 50.08
CA LEU A 15 -46.29 14.82 50.33
C LEU A 15 -46.11 13.90 49.11
N PHE A 16 -46.39 14.42 47.91
CA PHE A 16 -46.21 13.69 46.66
C PHE A 16 -44.73 13.38 46.38
N VAL A 17 -43.86 14.35 46.62
CA VAL A 17 -42.41 14.17 46.50
C VAL A 17 -41.91 13.16 47.53
N LEU A 18 -42.36 13.21 48.77
CA LEU A 18 -41.99 12.26 49.82
C LEU A 18 -42.47 10.83 49.52
N THR A 19 -43.69 10.68 48.99
CA THR A 19 -44.22 9.37 48.59
C THR A 19 -43.51 8.80 47.37
N SER A 20 -43.16 9.64 46.39
CA SER A 20 -42.31 9.24 45.25
C SER A 20 -40.90 8.84 45.70
N LEU A 21 -40.30 9.58 46.64
CA LEU A 21 -39.00 9.26 47.21
C LEU A 21 -39.03 7.94 48.00
N ALA A 22 -40.13 7.69 48.73
CA ALA A 22 -40.36 6.44 49.43
C ALA A 22 -40.48 5.24 48.46
N PHE A 23 -41.16 5.42 47.32
CA PHE A 23 -41.27 4.41 46.28
C PHE A 23 -39.92 4.10 45.62
N ILE A 24 -39.11 5.13 45.33
CA ILE A 24 -37.75 4.96 44.79
C ILE A 24 -36.84 4.25 45.81
N GLN A 25 -36.94 4.58 47.09
CA GLN A 25 -36.22 3.88 48.15
C GLN A 25 -36.67 2.42 48.31
N LEU A 26 -37.95 2.12 48.04
CA LEU A 26 -38.46 0.74 48.01
C LEU A 26 -37.95 -0.03 46.79
N ASP A 27 -37.90 0.59 45.61
CA ASP A 27 -37.40 -0.03 44.36
C ASP A 27 -35.89 -0.32 44.46
N ASN A 28 -35.15 0.52 45.18
CA ASN A 28 -33.73 0.32 45.46
C ASN A 28 -33.43 -0.86 46.42
N ARG A 29 -34.45 -1.49 47.02
CA ARG A 29 -34.28 -2.69 47.87
C ARG A 29 -34.23 -4.01 47.10
N ARG A 30 -33.81 -4.01 45.82
CA ARG A 30 -33.53 -5.25 45.05
C ARG A 30 -34.71 -6.25 44.99
N LEU A 31 -35.95 -5.83 45.19
CA LEU A 31 -37.10 -6.75 45.19
C LEU A 31 -37.42 -7.33 43.79
N LEU A 32 -36.90 -6.72 42.72
CA LEU A 32 -37.06 -7.20 41.34
C LEU A 32 -35.88 -8.07 40.84
N GLU A 33 -34.80 -8.18 41.62
CA GLU A 33 -33.69 -9.11 41.32
C GLU A 33 -34.17 -10.57 41.18
N PRO A 34 -34.98 -11.16 42.09
CA PRO A 34 -35.35 -12.56 41.98
C PRO A 34 -36.24 -12.87 40.76
N VAL A 35 -37.10 -11.95 40.32
CA VAL A 35 -37.93 -12.15 39.12
C VAL A 35 -37.08 -12.09 37.86
N LYS A 36 -36.14 -11.13 37.80
CA LYS A 36 -35.19 -10.99 36.70
C LYS A 36 -34.24 -12.19 36.61
N ASP A 37 -33.82 -12.73 37.74
CA ASP A 37 -32.98 -13.92 37.82
C ASP A 37 -33.73 -15.17 37.33
N ILE A 38 -35.00 -15.36 37.69
CA ILE A 38 -35.82 -16.48 37.19
C ILE A 38 -36.02 -16.36 35.67
N PHE A 39 -36.36 -15.17 35.16
CA PHE A 39 -36.50 -14.95 33.71
C PHE A 39 -35.20 -15.23 32.98
N SER A 40 -34.06 -14.76 33.50
CA SER A 40 -32.76 -15.01 32.90
C SER A 40 -32.35 -16.49 32.96
N THR A 41 -32.73 -17.23 34.01
CA THR A 41 -32.41 -18.67 34.17
C THR A 41 -33.20 -19.54 33.18
N VAL A 42 -34.45 -19.18 32.88
CA VAL A 42 -35.29 -19.91 31.92
C VAL A 42 -34.94 -19.55 30.47
N LEU A 43 -34.63 -18.28 30.18
CA LEU A 43 -34.29 -17.84 28.82
C LEU A 43 -32.83 -18.08 28.42
N SER A 44 -31.90 -18.11 29.38
CA SER A 44 -30.47 -18.28 29.10
C SER A 44 -30.12 -19.57 28.35
N PRO A 45 -30.66 -20.77 28.65
CA PRO A 45 -30.32 -21.97 27.89
C PRO A 45 -30.79 -21.89 26.43
N VAL A 46 -31.90 -21.20 26.14
CA VAL A 46 -32.42 -21.03 24.77
C VAL A 46 -31.57 -20.02 24.00
N ALA A 47 -31.23 -18.88 24.63
CA ALA A 47 -30.36 -17.87 24.02
C ALA A 47 -28.93 -18.40 23.76
N ASN A 48 -28.39 -19.18 24.69
CA ASN A 48 -27.06 -19.78 24.58
C ASN A 48 -27.02 -20.97 23.62
N GLY A 49 -28.11 -21.75 23.53
CA GLY A 49 -28.25 -22.84 22.57
C GLY A 49 -28.33 -22.35 21.12
N PHE A 50 -29.04 -21.23 20.89
CA PHE A 50 -29.15 -20.63 19.56
C PHE A 50 -27.84 -19.95 19.11
N SER A 51 -27.16 -19.23 20.02
CA SER A 51 -25.88 -18.57 19.71
C SER A 51 -24.74 -19.56 19.44
N GLY A 52 -24.68 -20.68 20.16
CA GLY A 52 -23.68 -21.74 19.94
C GLY A 52 -23.80 -22.43 18.57
N LEU A 53 -25.01 -22.58 18.04
CA LEU A 53 -25.27 -23.15 16.71
C LEU A 53 -24.91 -22.18 15.58
N THR A 54 -25.17 -20.88 15.74
CA THR A 54 -24.87 -19.87 14.72
C THR A 54 -23.42 -19.40 14.74
N ALA A 55 -22.76 -19.37 15.90
CA ALA A 55 -21.38 -18.87 16.03
C ALA A 55 -20.34 -19.87 15.50
N GLY A 56 -20.51 -21.17 15.77
CA GLY A 56 -19.56 -22.19 15.33
C GLY A 56 -19.59 -22.47 13.81
N ALA A 57 -20.76 -22.39 13.19
CA ALA A 57 -20.92 -22.63 11.75
C ALA A 57 -20.49 -21.42 10.91
N ASN A 58 -20.88 -20.20 11.29
CA ASN A 58 -20.61 -19.01 10.47
C ASN A 58 -19.14 -18.56 10.51
N GLN A 59 -18.46 -18.71 11.65
CA GLN A 59 -17.08 -18.24 11.77
C GLN A 59 -16.12 -19.05 10.88
N SER A 60 -16.31 -20.37 10.80
CA SER A 60 -15.47 -21.23 9.95
C SER A 60 -15.71 -21.04 8.45
N VAL A 61 -16.94 -20.71 8.03
CA VAL A 61 -17.26 -20.43 6.61
C VAL A 61 -16.70 -19.08 6.19
N VAL A 62 -16.89 -18.04 7.01
CA VAL A 62 -16.36 -16.69 6.73
C VAL A 62 -14.83 -16.69 6.73
N GLU A 63 -14.18 -17.43 7.62
CA GLU A 63 -12.71 -17.56 7.63
C GLU A 63 -12.19 -18.29 6.38
N ARG A 64 -12.89 -19.34 5.92
CA ARG A 64 -12.53 -20.05 4.68
C ARG A 64 -12.74 -19.19 3.44
N GLU A 65 -13.84 -18.46 3.37
CA GLU A 65 -14.13 -17.55 2.27
C GLU A 65 -13.13 -16.40 2.23
N LEU A 66 -12.79 -15.82 3.39
CA LEU A 66 -11.75 -14.81 3.51
C LEU A 66 -10.37 -15.35 3.08
N ALA A 67 -10.04 -16.59 3.44
CA ALA A 67 -8.80 -17.23 3.01
C ALA A 67 -8.77 -17.47 1.49
N ALA A 68 -9.88 -17.94 0.91
CA ALA A 68 -10.02 -18.15 -0.53
C ALA A 68 -9.90 -16.84 -1.32
N VAL A 69 -10.61 -15.79 -0.90
CA VAL A 69 -10.55 -14.46 -1.52
C VAL A 69 -9.16 -13.84 -1.37
N LYS A 70 -8.49 -14.01 -0.22
CA LYS A 70 -7.10 -13.55 -0.06
C LYS A 70 -6.15 -14.30 -1.00
N ALA A 71 -6.29 -15.61 -1.11
CA ALA A 71 -5.48 -16.42 -2.01
C ALA A 71 -5.68 -15.99 -3.48
N GLU A 72 -6.93 -15.79 -3.92
CA GLU A 72 -7.24 -15.30 -5.27
C GLU A 72 -6.70 -13.89 -5.51
N ARG A 73 -6.81 -13.00 -4.52
CA ARG A 73 -6.22 -11.65 -4.61
C ARG A 73 -4.70 -11.73 -4.76
N ASP A 74 -4.04 -12.61 -4.00
CA ASP A 74 -2.59 -12.82 -4.08
C ASP A 74 -2.17 -13.42 -5.42
N THR A 75 -2.92 -14.39 -5.98
CA THR A 75 -2.65 -14.94 -7.31
C THR A 75 -2.82 -13.91 -8.41
N LEU A 76 -3.93 -13.16 -8.40
CA LEU A 76 -4.18 -12.08 -9.35
C LEU A 76 -3.14 -10.96 -9.23
N ALA A 77 -2.71 -10.63 -8.01
CA ALA A 77 -1.64 -9.65 -7.80
C ALA A 77 -0.31 -10.12 -8.38
N ALA A 78 0.04 -11.41 -8.22
CA ALA A 78 1.24 -12.01 -8.79
C ALA A 78 1.19 -12.03 -10.33
N GLU A 79 0.05 -12.40 -10.91
CA GLU A 79 -0.14 -12.40 -12.37
C GLU A 79 -0.08 -10.98 -12.94
N ALA A 80 -0.73 -10.02 -12.29
CA ALA A 80 -0.65 -8.62 -12.69
C ALA A 80 0.79 -8.06 -12.56
N ALA A 81 1.57 -8.49 -11.58
CA ALA A 81 2.98 -8.13 -11.48
C ALA A 81 3.81 -8.72 -12.63
N ARG A 82 3.56 -9.99 -12.98
CA ARG A 82 4.20 -10.67 -14.11
C ARG A 82 3.88 -10.00 -15.45
N LEU A 83 2.59 -9.77 -15.74
CA LEU A 83 2.14 -9.12 -16.97
C LEU A 83 2.71 -7.69 -17.11
N ARG A 84 2.86 -6.97 -16.00
CA ARG A 84 3.51 -5.65 -16.00
C ARG A 84 5.01 -5.75 -16.32
N ALA A 85 5.70 -6.77 -15.84
CA ALA A 85 7.11 -6.99 -16.18
C ALA A 85 7.28 -7.31 -17.67
N GLU A 86 6.46 -8.19 -18.22
CA GLU A 86 6.47 -8.55 -19.65
C GLU A 86 6.15 -7.33 -20.55
N ASN A 87 5.16 -6.51 -20.19
CA ASN A 87 4.87 -5.28 -20.93
C ASN A 87 6.03 -4.27 -20.92
N ARG A 88 6.72 -4.11 -19.78
CA ARG A 88 7.91 -3.23 -19.71
C ARG A 88 9.02 -3.71 -20.63
N GLU A 89 9.21 -5.02 -20.73
CA GLU A 89 10.22 -5.60 -21.63
C GLU A 89 9.84 -5.36 -23.10
N LEU A 90 8.57 -5.57 -23.48
CA LEU A 90 8.07 -5.27 -24.82
C LEU A 90 8.25 -3.80 -25.19
N ASP A 91 7.95 -2.88 -24.27
CA ASP A 91 8.11 -1.45 -24.51
C ASP A 91 9.58 -1.07 -24.68
N GLN A 92 10.49 -1.68 -23.93
CA GLN A 92 11.94 -1.50 -24.11
C GLN A 92 12.41 -1.98 -25.49
N MET A 93 11.95 -3.17 -25.93
CA MET A 93 12.28 -3.70 -27.26
C MET A 93 11.75 -2.78 -28.38
N ARG A 94 10.52 -2.27 -28.24
CA ARG A 94 9.93 -1.31 -29.19
C ARG A 94 10.73 -0.01 -29.26
N GLN A 95 11.17 0.51 -28.12
CA GLN A 95 12.02 1.71 -28.08
C GLN A 95 13.34 1.46 -28.81
N GLN A 96 13.99 0.32 -28.58
CA GLN A 96 15.23 -0.04 -29.29
C GLN A 96 15.03 -0.12 -30.81
N LEU A 97 13.92 -0.70 -31.27
CA LEU A 97 13.61 -0.78 -32.70
C LEU A 97 13.38 0.59 -33.33
N ARG A 98 12.67 1.49 -32.62
CA ARG A 98 12.49 2.88 -33.07
C ARG A 98 13.81 3.61 -33.19
N LEU A 99 14.73 3.44 -32.24
CA LEU A 99 16.07 4.04 -32.31
C LEU A 99 16.87 3.58 -33.52
N GLN A 100 16.82 2.28 -33.84
CA GLN A 100 17.51 1.76 -35.02
C GLN A 100 16.91 2.33 -36.31
N THR A 101 15.60 2.55 -36.34
CA THR A 101 14.90 3.13 -37.49
C THR A 101 15.23 4.62 -37.65
N ASP A 102 15.19 5.39 -36.56
CA ASP A 102 15.44 6.83 -36.57
C ASP A 102 16.93 7.17 -36.79
N ARG A 103 17.83 6.27 -36.38
CA ARG A 103 19.30 6.45 -36.44
C ARG A 103 19.97 5.19 -37.00
N PRO A 104 19.85 4.91 -38.30
CA PRO A 104 20.36 3.67 -38.91
C PRO A 104 21.89 3.54 -38.88
N THR A 105 22.61 4.64 -38.67
CA THR A 105 24.07 4.65 -38.51
C THR A 105 24.53 4.23 -37.12
N TRP A 106 23.64 4.21 -36.13
CA TRP A 106 23.98 3.88 -34.75
C TRP A 106 24.05 2.36 -34.56
N ARG A 107 25.19 1.89 -34.04
CA ARG A 107 25.36 0.50 -33.63
C ARG A 107 25.09 0.41 -32.13
N LEU A 108 23.89 -0.07 -31.76
CA LEU A 108 23.46 -0.19 -30.38
C LEU A 108 23.92 -1.53 -29.78
N LEU A 109 24.45 -1.48 -28.56
CA LEU A 109 24.80 -2.65 -27.77
C LEU A 109 24.06 -2.56 -26.43
N GLN A 110 23.23 -3.56 -26.13
CA GLN A 110 22.53 -3.61 -24.85
C GLN A 110 23.48 -4.08 -23.74
N ALA A 111 23.52 -3.32 -22.65
CA ALA A 111 24.29 -3.63 -21.46
C ALA A 111 23.41 -3.52 -20.21
N ARG A 112 23.71 -4.32 -19.19
CA ARG A 112 23.10 -4.28 -17.86
C ARG A 112 24.05 -3.61 -16.89
N VAL A 113 23.52 -2.73 -16.05
CA VAL A 113 24.27 -2.11 -14.94
C VAL A 113 24.55 -3.18 -13.87
N ARG A 114 25.82 -3.34 -13.45
CA ARG A 114 26.22 -4.24 -12.36
C ARG A 114 26.19 -3.52 -11.02
N ASN A 115 26.99 -2.46 -10.88
CA ASN A 115 27.15 -1.70 -9.64
C ASN A 115 27.26 -0.19 -9.95
N ALA A 116 26.66 0.65 -9.11
CA ALA A 116 27.03 2.06 -8.99
C ALA A 116 28.21 2.20 -8.03
N ASP A 117 29.12 3.15 -8.25
CA ASP A 117 30.26 3.38 -7.35
C ASP A 117 29.77 3.79 -5.94
N PRO A 118 30.09 3.02 -4.88
CA PRO A 118 29.62 3.31 -3.53
C PRO A 118 30.37 4.47 -2.85
N SER A 119 31.53 4.90 -3.38
CA SER A 119 32.35 5.94 -2.77
C SER A 119 31.76 7.34 -2.91
N GLY A 120 30.87 7.56 -3.90
CA GLY A 120 30.17 8.82 -4.13
C GLY A 120 31.05 10.00 -4.54
N GLN A 121 32.37 9.82 -4.65
CA GLN A 121 33.29 10.88 -5.07
C GLN A 121 33.18 11.17 -6.57
N GLN A 122 32.85 10.13 -7.36
CA GLN A 122 32.53 10.26 -8.77
C GLN A 122 31.24 9.49 -9.06
N LEU A 123 30.35 10.09 -9.83
CA LEU A 123 29.09 9.50 -10.27
C LEU A 123 29.36 8.58 -11.46
N MET A 124 29.82 7.37 -11.13
CA MET A 124 30.14 6.32 -12.09
C MET A 124 29.24 5.10 -11.93
N LEU A 125 28.97 4.43 -13.04
CA LEU A 125 28.28 3.16 -13.10
C LEU A 125 29.10 2.14 -13.89
N SER A 126 29.02 0.89 -13.45
CA SER A 126 29.66 -0.25 -14.13
C SER A 126 28.64 -1.04 -14.94
N ILE A 127 29.02 -1.45 -16.15
CA ILE A 127 28.20 -2.26 -17.04
C ILE A 127 28.83 -3.63 -17.28
N ASN A 128 28.01 -4.63 -17.61
CA ASN A 128 28.44 -6.01 -17.89
C ASN A 128 28.94 -6.24 -19.33
N LYS A 129 29.48 -5.20 -19.97
CA LYS A 129 30.01 -5.23 -21.33
C LYS A 129 31.37 -4.59 -21.37
N GLY A 130 32.30 -5.21 -22.10
CA GLY A 130 33.71 -4.82 -22.13
C GLY A 130 34.32 -4.85 -23.52
N SER A 131 35.64 -4.89 -23.59
CA SER A 131 36.38 -4.93 -24.86
C SER A 131 36.06 -6.18 -25.68
N ALA A 132 35.74 -7.31 -25.04
CA ALA A 132 35.28 -8.53 -25.72
C ALA A 132 33.94 -8.32 -26.45
N ASP A 133 33.10 -7.40 -25.97
CA ASP A 133 31.84 -6.99 -26.61
C ASP A 133 32.02 -5.78 -27.55
N GLN A 134 33.26 -5.44 -27.91
CA GLN A 134 33.64 -4.29 -28.72
C GLN A 134 33.36 -2.91 -28.09
N VAL A 135 33.16 -2.83 -26.77
CA VAL A 135 33.06 -1.55 -26.05
C VAL A 135 34.41 -0.82 -26.09
N ARG A 136 34.38 0.49 -26.31
CA ARG A 136 35.58 1.35 -26.32
C ARG A 136 35.38 2.58 -25.45
N VAL A 137 36.47 3.08 -24.90
CA VAL A 137 36.52 4.39 -24.23
C VAL A 137 35.99 5.45 -25.19
N GLY A 138 35.17 6.36 -24.67
CA GLY A 138 34.55 7.43 -25.43
C GLY A 138 33.17 7.10 -26.02
N MET A 139 32.73 5.82 -25.98
CA MET A 139 31.38 5.46 -26.43
C MET A 139 30.30 6.14 -25.58
N ALA A 140 29.28 6.67 -26.24
CA ALA A 140 28.11 7.25 -25.59
C ALA A 140 27.20 6.15 -25.05
N VAL A 141 26.63 6.39 -23.87
CA VAL A 141 25.67 5.50 -23.22
C VAL A 141 24.34 6.22 -23.13
N VAL A 142 23.29 5.53 -23.57
CA VAL A 142 21.91 6.03 -23.58
C VAL A 142 21.01 5.13 -22.74
N ALA A 143 19.99 5.71 -22.13
CA ALA A 143 18.93 4.99 -21.43
C ALA A 143 17.57 5.36 -22.02
N GLN A 144 16.66 4.40 -22.14
CA GLN A 144 15.27 4.61 -22.56
C GLN A 144 15.14 5.52 -23.81
N GLY A 145 15.34 4.96 -25.00
CA GLY A 145 15.32 5.76 -26.22
C GLY A 145 16.63 6.52 -26.43
N GLN A 146 16.53 7.82 -26.75
CA GLN A 146 17.65 8.67 -27.20
C GLN A 146 18.36 9.41 -26.06
N ASN A 147 17.97 9.19 -24.79
CA ASN A 147 18.47 9.99 -23.68
C ASN A 147 19.91 9.62 -23.35
N TYR A 148 20.83 10.55 -23.57
CA TYR A 148 22.23 10.42 -23.19
C TYR A 148 22.38 10.47 -21.67
N ILE A 149 23.07 9.48 -21.10
CA ILE A 149 23.30 9.40 -19.66
C ILE A 149 24.78 9.53 -19.28
N GLY A 150 25.70 9.26 -20.21
CA GLY A 150 27.11 9.27 -19.89
C GLY A 150 28.02 8.72 -20.98
N GLN A 151 29.30 8.63 -20.67
CA GLN A 151 30.35 8.18 -21.58
C GLN A 151 31.20 7.10 -20.92
N VAL A 152 31.60 6.11 -21.69
CA VAL A 152 32.54 5.07 -21.24
C VAL A 152 33.92 5.70 -21.01
N THR A 153 34.45 5.58 -19.79
CA THR A 153 35.76 6.13 -19.39
C THR A 153 36.84 5.07 -19.24
N GLU A 154 36.47 3.88 -18.75
CA GLU A 154 37.39 2.75 -18.56
C GLU A 154 36.74 1.47 -19.11
N VAL A 155 37.53 0.60 -19.74
CA VAL A 155 37.07 -0.65 -20.32
C VAL A 155 38.00 -1.79 -19.89
N TRP A 156 37.40 -2.85 -19.37
CA TRP A 156 38.01 -4.16 -19.11
C TRP A 156 37.43 -5.19 -20.07
N GLU A 157 37.90 -6.44 -19.97
CA GLU A 157 37.50 -7.53 -20.88
C GLU A 157 35.98 -7.75 -20.96
N HIS A 158 35.31 -7.81 -19.81
CA HIS A 158 33.87 -8.09 -19.68
C HIS A 158 33.10 -7.03 -18.89
N SER A 159 33.71 -5.88 -18.63
CA SER A 159 33.05 -4.77 -17.95
C SER A 159 33.60 -3.43 -18.40
N ALA A 160 32.84 -2.37 -18.18
CA ALA A 160 33.28 -1.01 -18.44
C ALA A 160 32.68 -0.08 -17.38
N LYS A 161 33.37 1.04 -17.13
CA LYS A 161 32.85 2.14 -16.31
C LYS A 161 32.35 3.24 -17.23
N VAL A 162 31.23 3.80 -16.82
CA VAL A 162 30.56 4.91 -17.47
C VAL A 162 30.51 6.05 -16.47
N MET A 163 31.07 7.19 -16.85
CA MET A 163 30.94 8.41 -16.09
C MET A 163 29.65 9.11 -16.52
N LEU A 164 28.84 9.49 -15.54
CA LEU A 164 27.53 10.07 -15.77
C LEU A 164 27.61 11.53 -16.20
N VAL A 165 26.66 11.97 -17.01
CA VAL A 165 26.56 13.37 -17.46
C VAL A 165 26.36 14.36 -16.32
N ILE A 166 25.85 13.89 -15.18
CA ILE A 166 25.63 14.68 -13.96
C ILE A 166 26.87 14.76 -13.06
N ASP A 167 27.96 14.08 -13.40
CA ASP A 167 29.21 14.20 -12.66
C ASP A 167 29.88 15.55 -12.91
N ALA A 168 30.41 16.18 -11.86
CA ALA A 168 31.02 17.50 -11.94
C ALA A 168 32.29 17.54 -12.82
N SER A 169 32.96 16.40 -13.02
CA SER A 169 34.16 16.29 -13.85
C SER A 169 33.85 15.97 -15.32
N GLN A 170 32.59 15.63 -15.65
CA GLN A 170 32.19 15.30 -17.02
C GLN A 170 32.16 16.54 -17.91
N ARG A 171 32.73 16.41 -19.11
CA ARG A 171 32.59 17.38 -20.20
C ARG A 171 31.96 16.70 -21.41
N VAL A 172 30.93 17.32 -21.99
CA VAL A 172 30.27 16.83 -23.21
C VAL A 172 29.96 18.01 -24.12
N GLY A 173 30.21 17.85 -25.42
CA GLY A 173 29.80 18.84 -26.42
C GLY A 173 28.29 18.74 -26.65
N ALA A 174 27.59 19.86 -26.57
CA ALA A 174 26.17 19.94 -26.89
C ALA A 174 25.95 21.01 -27.97
N ARG A 175 24.99 20.76 -28.86
CA ARG A 175 24.47 21.75 -29.79
C ARG A 175 23.09 22.14 -29.32
N LEU A 176 22.88 23.42 -29.07
CA LEU A 176 21.54 23.95 -28.83
C LEU A 176 20.83 24.01 -30.18
N ASP A 177 19.67 23.36 -30.26
CA ASP A 177 18.79 23.53 -31.39
C ASP A 177 17.72 24.56 -31.00
N SER A 178 17.67 25.66 -31.74
CA SER A 178 16.60 26.65 -31.61
C SER A 178 15.37 26.05 -32.30
N GLY A 179 14.63 25.22 -31.57
CA GLY A 179 13.44 24.56 -32.08
C GLY A 179 12.54 25.54 -32.84
N ALA A 180 12.17 25.17 -34.06
CA ALA A 180 11.16 25.85 -34.87
C ALA A 180 9.77 25.35 -34.50
#